data_AF-A0A7V9T0P2-F1
#
_entry.id   AF-A0A7V9T0P2-F1
#
_cell.length_a   1.000
_cell.length_b   1.000
_cell.length_c   1.000
_cell.angle_alpha   90.00
_cell.angle_beta   90.00
_cell.angle_gamma   90.00
#
_symmetry.space_group_name_H-M   'P 1'
#
loop_
_entity.id
_entity.type
_entity.pdbx_description
1 polymer ?
#
loop_
_entity_poly.entity_id
_entity_poly.type
_entity_poly.pdbx_seq_one_letter_code
_entity_poly.pdbx_strand_id
1 'polypeptide(L)'
;MAVHEAGAVDEVHPPDPQAPPPRRGRMALRAGLSLALVAAILAGLLRDAGLSDVGDALAAMTGIELAGLVVVAAWNLTTYWLVMACVLPGLGVWRAGLSTTTSTAISNTLPGGAAFGLATNSAMYASWGFAGPAIARALVVSGVWNTFVKLGMPVVALALLAFAGDANAGLVTAALDGVGMLVASVV
;
A
#
# COMPACT_ATOMS: atom_id res chain seq x y z
N MET A 1 -18.29 0.95 -49.30
CA MET A 1 -18.78 2.32 -49.06
C MET A 1 -19.09 2.42 -47.57
N ALA A 2 -18.34 3.29 -46.88
CA ALA A 2 -18.47 3.71 -45.46
C ALA A 2 -18.20 2.67 -44.34
N VAL A 3 -16.92 2.52 -44.02
CA VAL A 3 -16.41 2.25 -42.66
C VAL A 3 -16.18 3.61 -42.00
N HIS A 4 -17.02 4.05 -41.06
CA HIS A 4 -16.65 5.09 -40.09
C HIS A 4 -17.76 5.28 -39.05
N GLU A 5 -17.58 4.73 -37.84
CA GLU A 5 -17.99 5.34 -36.57
C GLU A 5 -17.08 4.75 -35.48
N ALA A 6 -15.81 5.17 -35.50
CA ALA A 6 -14.95 5.07 -34.34
C ALA A 6 -15.42 6.16 -33.36
N GLY A 7 -16.09 5.72 -32.29
CA GLY A 7 -16.45 6.57 -31.17
C GLY A 7 -15.24 7.36 -30.69
N ALA A 8 -15.45 8.66 -30.54
CA ALA A 8 -14.48 9.66 -30.16
C ALA A 8 -13.56 9.17 -29.03
N VAL A 9 -12.30 9.02 -29.38
CA VAL A 9 -11.21 8.96 -28.42
C VAL A 9 -11.26 10.29 -27.67
N ASP A 10 -11.47 10.24 -26.34
CA ASP A 10 -11.35 11.40 -25.46
C ASP A 10 -10.14 12.25 -25.89
N GLU A 11 -10.41 13.46 -26.37
CA GLU A 11 -9.37 14.43 -26.65
C GLU A 11 -8.57 14.62 -25.37
N VAL A 12 -7.28 14.31 -25.42
CA VAL A 12 -6.33 14.64 -24.36
C VAL A 12 -6.36 16.15 -24.21
N HIS A 13 -7.07 16.64 -23.19
CA HIS A 13 -7.08 18.05 -22.83
C HIS A 13 -5.63 18.49 -22.63
N PRO A 14 -5.12 19.47 -23.40
CA PRO A 14 -3.76 19.95 -23.21
C PRO A 14 -3.60 20.43 -21.77
N PRO A 15 -2.43 20.18 -21.14
CA PRO A 15 -2.21 20.57 -19.75
C PRO A 15 -2.50 22.06 -19.58
N ASP A 16 -3.34 22.38 -18.60
CA ASP A 16 -3.69 23.76 -18.26
C ASP A 16 -2.39 24.57 -18.05
N PRO A 17 -2.13 25.60 -18.87
CA PRO A 17 -0.88 26.35 -18.87
C PRO A 17 -0.53 27.03 -17.54
N GLN A 18 -1.44 27.01 -16.54
CA GLN A 18 -1.33 27.78 -15.31
C GLN A 18 -1.30 26.98 -14.00
N ALA A 19 -0.95 25.69 -14.03
CA ALA A 19 -0.69 24.97 -12.77
C ALA A 19 0.46 25.66 -11.97
N PRO A 20 0.22 26.16 -10.74
CA PRO A 20 1.25 26.85 -9.98
C PRO A 20 2.43 25.90 -9.72
N PRO A 21 3.69 26.38 -9.84
CA PRO A 21 4.85 25.50 -9.75
C PRO A 21 4.88 24.81 -8.38
N PRO A 22 5.24 23.52 -8.31
CA PRO A 22 5.35 22.81 -7.05
C PRO A 22 6.33 23.56 -6.16
N ARG A 23 5.87 24.01 -4.99
CA ARG A 23 6.68 24.80 -4.05
C ARG A 23 7.81 23.91 -3.51
N ARG A 24 8.96 23.92 -4.20
CA ARG A 24 10.15 23.11 -3.91
C ARG A 24 10.57 23.17 -2.43
N GLY A 25 10.40 24.32 -1.77
CA GLY A 25 10.67 24.48 -0.34
C GLY A 25 9.80 23.60 0.57
N ARG A 26 8.52 23.38 0.24
CA ARG A 26 7.62 22.53 1.03
C ARG A 26 7.95 21.04 0.85
N MET A 27 8.45 20.66 -0.32
CA MET A 27 8.92 19.31 -0.61
C MET A 27 10.25 19.02 0.12
N ALA A 28 11.21 19.96 0.09
CA ALA A 28 12.47 19.85 0.81
C ALA A 28 12.25 19.77 2.34
N LEU A 29 11.34 20.60 2.88
CA LEU A 29 10.97 20.54 4.30
C LEU A 29 10.37 19.19 4.68
N ARG A 30 9.44 18.66 3.88
CA ARG A 30 8.82 17.35 4.13
C ARG A 30 9.83 16.21 4.02
N ALA A 31 10.70 16.24 3.02
CA ALA A 31 11.76 15.26 2.86
C ALA A 31 12.75 15.30 4.03
N GLY A 32 13.16 16.51 4.45
CA GLY A 32 14.01 16.72 5.62
C GLY A 32 13.37 16.22 6.90
N LEU A 33 12.09 16.51 7.13
CA LEU A 33 11.34 16.01 8.28
C LEU A 33 11.22 14.47 8.26
N SER A 34 10.90 13.89 7.10
CA SER A 34 10.84 12.44 6.93
C SER A 34 12.19 11.78 7.23
N LEU A 35 13.29 12.37 6.73
CA LEU A 35 14.63 11.86 6.97
C LEU A 35 15.04 11.99 8.44
N ALA A 36 14.70 13.12 9.08
CA ALA A 36 14.93 13.32 10.51
C ALA A 36 14.16 12.31 11.35
N LEU A 37 12.90 12.01 10.99
CA LEU A 37 12.10 11.00 11.68
C LEU A 37 12.71 9.60 11.52
N VAL A 38 13.12 9.21 10.31
CA VAL A 38 13.80 7.93 10.06
C VAL A 38 15.11 7.84 10.88
N ALA A 39 15.90 8.91 10.87
CA ALA A 39 17.13 8.98 11.66
C ALA A 39 16.86 8.89 13.16
N ALA A 40 15.79 9.52 13.67
CA ALA A 40 15.41 9.45 15.07
C ALA A 40 14.95 8.03 15.46
N ILE A 41 14.16 7.36 14.62
CA ILE A 41 13.74 5.96 14.84
C ILE A 41 14.95 5.04 14.86
N LEU A 42 15.86 5.17 13.88
CA LEU A 42 17.08 4.38 13.83
C LEU A 42 18.00 4.68 15.02
N ALA A 43 18.18 5.94 15.40
CA ALA A 43 18.99 6.30 16.58
C ALA A 43 18.39 5.76 17.87
N GLY A 44 17.06 5.76 18.00
CA GLY A 44 16.35 5.13 19.11
C GLY A 44 16.55 3.61 19.14
N LEU A 45 16.42 2.95 17.99
CA LEU A 45 16.62 1.51 17.87
C LEU A 45 18.08 1.09 18.15
N LEU A 46 19.03 1.79 17.54
CA LEU A 46 20.48 1.53 17.68
C LEU A 46 21.05 1.93 19.05
N ARG A 47 20.26 2.59 19.90
CA ARG A 47 20.66 2.88 21.29
C ARG A 47 20.72 1.60 22.12
N ASP A 48 19.77 0.69 21.88
CA ASP A 48 19.56 -0.50 22.72
C ASP A 48 19.95 -1.81 22.01
N ALA A 49 20.00 -1.83 20.67
CA ALA A 49 20.40 -2.99 19.87
C ALA A 49 21.45 -2.64 18.82
N GLY A 50 22.56 -3.36 18.80
CA GLY A 50 23.58 -3.25 17.77
C GLY A 50 23.10 -3.85 16.44
N LEU A 51 23.65 -3.37 15.33
CA LEU A 51 23.34 -3.94 14.01
C LEU A 51 23.79 -5.42 13.90
N SER A 52 24.80 -5.81 14.70
CA SER A 52 25.25 -7.19 14.88
C SER A 52 24.16 -8.10 15.45
N ASP A 53 23.34 -7.58 16.36
CA ASP A 53 22.33 -8.36 17.07
C ASP A 53 21.24 -8.84 16.11
N VAL A 54 21.00 -8.10 15.01
CA VAL A 54 20.12 -8.53 13.92
C VAL A 54 20.71 -9.75 13.21
N GLY A 55 22.01 -9.75 12.94
CA GLY A 55 22.70 -10.88 12.32
C GLY A 55 22.72 -12.10 13.22
N ASP A 56 22.96 -11.90 14.51
CA ASP A 56 22.97 -12.97 15.51
C ASP A 56 21.57 -13.56 15.71
N ALA A 57 20.52 -12.73 15.75
CA ALA A 57 19.14 -13.19 15.81
C ALA A 57 18.74 -14.00 14.56
N LEU A 58 19.15 -13.56 13.37
CA LEU A 58 18.91 -14.30 12.13
C LEU A 58 19.69 -15.62 12.09
N ALA A 59 20.93 -15.65 12.60
CA ALA A 59 21.75 -16.86 12.68
C ALA A 59 21.27 -17.84 13.76
N ALA A 60 20.63 -17.34 14.82
CA ALA A 60 20.06 -18.15 15.90
C ALA A 60 18.74 -18.83 15.52
N MET A 61 18.05 -18.37 14.46
CA MET A 61 16.81 -19.00 14.01
C MET A 61 17.07 -20.42 13.50
N THR A 62 16.29 -21.36 14.01
CA THR A 62 16.29 -22.73 13.49
C THR A 62 15.75 -22.76 12.06
N GLY A 63 16.16 -23.76 11.27
CA GLY A 63 15.65 -23.92 9.90
C GLY A 63 14.13 -24.08 9.83
N ILE A 64 13.50 -24.58 10.90
CA ILE A 64 12.04 -24.71 11.00
C ILE A 64 11.37 -23.36 11.22
N GLU A 65 11.92 -22.50 12.08
CA GLU A 65 11.40 -21.14 12.30
C GLU A 65 11.51 -20.30 11.03
N LEU A 66 12.66 -20.36 10.36
CA LEU A 66 12.86 -19.67 9.08
C LEU A 66 11.93 -20.21 7.99
N ALA A 67 11.78 -21.53 7.87
CA ALA A 67 10.83 -22.12 6.95
C ALA A 67 9.39 -21.72 7.28
N GLY A 68 9.02 -21.71 8.56
CA GLY A 68 7.71 -21.26 9.03
C GLY A 68 7.43 -19.81 8.66
N LEU A 69 8.38 -18.91 8.87
CA LEU A 69 8.28 -17.50 8.47
C LEU A 69 8.09 -17.36 6.96
N VAL A 70 8.88 -18.08 6.16
CA VAL A 70 8.75 -18.07 4.70
C VAL A 70 7.38 -18.57 4.25
N VAL A 71 6.88 -19.66 4.85
CA VAL A 71 5.56 -20.21 4.55
C VAL A 71 4.45 -19.22 4.92
N VAL A 72 4.51 -18.62 6.10
CA VAL A 72 3.52 -17.62 6.55
C VAL A 72 3.56 -16.38 5.66
N ALA A 73 4.75 -15.92 5.27
CA ALA A 73 4.91 -14.80 4.35
C ALA A 73 4.34 -15.13 2.95
N ALA A 74 4.68 -16.30 2.40
CA ALA A 74 4.16 -16.75 1.11
C ALA A 74 2.64 -16.93 1.13
N TRP A 75 2.10 -17.46 2.23
CA TRP A 75 0.66 -17.57 2.46
C TRP A 75 -0.01 -16.20 2.48
N ASN A 76 0.57 -15.23 3.21
CA ASN A 76 0.07 -13.86 3.27
C ASN A 76 0.06 -13.19 1.89
N LEU A 77 1.12 -13.36 1.09
CA LEU A 77 1.16 -12.84 -0.28
C LEU A 77 0.10 -13.51 -1.16
N THR A 78 0.04 -14.83 -1.16
CA THR A 78 -0.86 -15.59 -2.04
C THR A 78 -2.33 -15.29 -1.74
N THR A 79 -2.70 -15.22 -0.47
CA THR A 79 -4.07 -14.85 -0.07
C THR A 79 -4.44 -13.44 -0.54
N TYR A 80 -3.49 -12.49 -0.47
CA TYR A 80 -3.70 -11.15 -1.00
C TYR A 80 -3.85 -11.14 -2.53
N TRP A 81 -3.09 -11.97 -3.25
CA TRP A 81 -3.18 -12.07 -4.72
C TRP A 81 -4.55 -12.57 -5.17
N LEU A 82 -5.15 -13.51 -4.42
CA LEU A 82 -6.52 -13.99 -4.68
C LEU A 82 -7.54 -12.86 -4.54
N VAL A 83 -7.43 -12.05 -3.48
CA VAL A 83 -8.29 -10.88 -3.29
C VAL A 83 -8.15 -9.92 -4.47
N MET A 84 -6.91 -9.61 -4.89
CA MET A 84 -6.67 -8.70 -6.00
C MET A 84 -7.16 -9.27 -7.34
N ALA A 85 -7.10 -10.58 -7.55
CA ALA A 85 -7.69 -11.23 -8.73
C ALA A 85 -9.23 -11.10 -8.77
N CYS A 86 -9.90 -11.08 -7.61
CA CYS A 86 -11.35 -10.82 -7.53
C CYS A 86 -11.72 -9.38 -7.86
N VAL A 87 -10.81 -8.42 -7.61
CA VAL A 87 -11.05 -6.99 -7.86
C VAL A 87 -11.09 -6.67 -9.37
N LEU A 88 -10.36 -7.41 -10.19
CA LEU A 88 -10.38 -7.29 -11.65
C LEU A 88 -10.70 -8.64 -12.30
N PRO A 89 -11.98 -8.94 -12.58
CA PRO A 89 -12.38 -10.21 -13.17
C PRO A 89 -11.64 -10.47 -14.48
N GLY A 90 -11.05 -11.67 -14.61
CA GLY A 90 -10.21 -12.05 -15.75
C GLY A 90 -8.71 -11.83 -15.53
N LEU A 91 -8.31 -11.20 -14.41
CA LEU A 91 -6.91 -11.10 -14.01
C LEU A 91 -6.47 -12.42 -13.35
N GLY A 92 -5.57 -13.15 -14.01
CA GLY A 92 -4.98 -14.35 -13.41
C GLY A 92 -4.21 -14.04 -12.13
N VAL A 93 -4.23 -14.96 -11.16
CA VAL A 93 -3.59 -14.81 -9.83
C VAL A 93 -2.11 -14.40 -9.94
N TRP A 94 -1.38 -14.97 -10.90
CA TRP A 94 0.02 -14.62 -11.14
C TRP A 94 0.20 -13.16 -11.57
N ARG A 95 -0.65 -12.67 -12.48
CA ARG A 95 -0.63 -11.27 -12.93
C ARG A 95 -1.03 -10.32 -11.80
N ALA A 96 -1.97 -10.72 -10.95
CA ALA A 96 -2.35 -9.97 -9.75
C ALA A 96 -1.19 -9.88 -8.73
N GLY A 97 -0.45 -10.97 -8.53
CA GLY A 97 0.73 -10.99 -7.67
C GLY A 97 1.87 -10.14 -8.19
N LEU A 98 2.15 -10.25 -9.48
CA LEU A 98 3.19 -9.44 -10.14
C LEU A 98 2.86 -7.95 -10.08
N SER A 99 1.64 -7.55 -10.45
CA SER A 99 1.25 -6.12 -10.43
C SER A 99 1.29 -5.53 -9.03
N THR A 100 0.80 -6.26 -8.02
CA THR A 100 0.80 -5.84 -6.63
C THR A 100 2.23 -5.67 -6.11
N THR A 101 3.09 -6.66 -6.32
CA THR A 101 4.45 -6.66 -5.78
C THR A 101 5.29 -5.56 -6.42
N THR A 102 5.22 -5.41 -7.75
CA THR A 102 5.93 -4.36 -8.48
C THR A 102 5.44 -2.97 -8.08
N SER A 103 4.12 -2.75 -8.05
CA SER A 103 3.53 -1.46 -7.66
C SER A 103 3.91 -1.08 -6.22
N THR A 104 3.93 -2.04 -5.30
CA THR A 104 4.30 -1.81 -3.89
C THR A 104 5.79 -1.52 -3.75
N ALA A 105 6.66 -2.25 -4.45
CA ALA A 105 8.10 -1.99 -4.44
C ALA A 105 8.42 -0.58 -4.94
N ILE A 106 7.80 -0.16 -6.05
CA ILE A 106 7.93 1.20 -6.59
C ILE A 106 7.37 2.23 -5.61
N SER A 107 6.21 1.94 -5.01
CA SER A 107 5.57 2.82 -4.04
C SER A 107 6.41 3.08 -2.80
N ASN A 108 7.16 2.07 -2.37
CA ASN A 108 7.98 2.14 -1.16
C ASN A 108 9.40 2.66 -1.43
N THR A 109 9.88 2.62 -2.67
CA THR A 109 11.25 3.04 -3.01
C THR A 109 11.33 4.51 -3.43
N LEU A 110 10.29 5.02 -4.12
CA LEU A 110 10.34 6.35 -4.71
C LEU A 110 9.71 7.43 -3.80
N PRO A 111 10.28 8.66 -3.76
CA PRO A 111 9.59 9.79 -3.15
C PRO A 111 8.31 10.11 -3.92
N GLY A 112 7.18 10.14 -3.22
CA GLY A 112 5.85 10.23 -3.86
C GLY A 112 5.42 8.90 -4.51
N GLY A 113 6.02 7.78 -4.10
CA GLY A 113 5.90 6.48 -4.75
C GLY A 113 4.47 5.98 -4.94
N ALA A 114 3.51 6.36 -4.09
CA ALA A 114 2.11 5.96 -4.26
C ALA A 114 1.55 6.34 -5.65
N ALA A 115 1.89 7.52 -6.18
CA ALA A 115 1.46 7.93 -7.52
C ALA A 115 2.11 7.08 -8.62
N PHE A 116 3.42 6.82 -8.49
CA PHE A 116 4.17 5.99 -9.42
C PHE A 116 3.74 4.52 -9.40
N GLY A 117 3.44 3.98 -8.22
CA GLY A 117 2.89 2.65 -8.06
C GLY A 117 1.52 2.51 -8.70
N LEU A 118 0.64 3.51 -8.54
CA LEU A 118 -0.67 3.53 -9.18
C LEU A 118 -0.55 3.59 -10.71
N ALA A 119 0.33 4.45 -11.23
CA ALA A 119 0.59 4.58 -12.67
C ALA A 119 1.21 3.30 -13.27
N THR A 120 2.09 2.63 -12.52
CA THR A 120 2.67 1.35 -12.96
C THR A 120 1.60 0.28 -13.01
N ASN A 121 0.74 0.21 -11.99
CA ASN A 121 -0.33 -0.78 -11.93
C ASN A 121 -1.35 -0.58 -13.06
N SER A 122 -1.75 0.67 -13.33
CA SER A 122 -2.64 1.00 -14.45
C SER A 122 -2.02 0.65 -15.81
N ALA A 123 -0.73 0.95 -16.01
CA ALA A 123 -0.01 0.60 -17.23
C ALA A 123 0.12 -0.92 -17.43
N MET A 124 0.38 -1.68 -16.36
CA MET A 124 0.43 -3.14 -16.41
C MET A 124 -0.93 -3.73 -16.81
N TYR A 125 -2.04 -3.28 -16.19
CA TYR A 125 -3.37 -3.75 -16.58
C TYR A 125 -3.73 -3.36 -18.02
N ALA A 126 -3.38 -2.16 -18.47
CA ALA A 126 -3.59 -1.75 -19.87
C ALA A 126 -2.79 -2.63 -20.84
N SER A 127 -1.53 -2.96 -20.51
CA SER A 127 -0.68 -3.85 -21.33
C SER A 127 -1.22 -5.28 -21.44
N TRP A 128 -2.07 -5.69 -20.49
CA TRP A 128 -2.73 -7.00 -20.50
C TRP A 128 -4.11 -6.98 -21.17
N GLY A 129 -4.51 -5.85 -21.74
CA GLY A 129 -5.73 -5.71 -22.54
C GLY A 129 -6.98 -5.33 -21.74
N PHE A 130 -6.87 -4.91 -20.48
CA PHE A 130 -8.03 -4.49 -19.70
C PHE A 130 -8.50 -3.09 -20.12
N ALA A 131 -9.83 -2.91 -20.21
CA ALA A 131 -10.42 -1.62 -20.56
C ALA A 131 -10.23 -0.58 -19.43
N GLY A 132 -10.01 0.69 -19.81
CA GLY A 132 -9.82 1.81 -18.87
C GLY A 132 -10.86 1.88 -17.74
N PRO A 133 -12.17 1.78 -18.02
CA PRO A 133 -13.19 1.76 -16.97
C PRO A 133 -13.09 0.56 -16.01
N ALA A 134 -12.63 -0.60 -16.47
CA ALA A 134 -12.40 -1.76 -15.61
C ALA A 134 -11.17 -1.56 -14.72
N ILE A 135 -10.10 -0.98 -15.27
CA ILE A 135 -8.89 -0.61 -14.53
C ILE A 135 -9.21 0.40 -13.43
N ALA A 136 -9.92 1.49 -13.76
CA ALA A 136 -10.26 2.52 -12.80
C ALA A 136 -11.08 1.96 -11.61
N ARG A 137 -12.09 1.14 -11.91
CA ARG A 137 -12.89 0.44 -10.88
C ARG A 137 -12.01 -0.45 -10.00
N ALA A 138 -11.14 -1.25 -10.61
CA ALA A 138 -10.25 -2.13 -9.87
C ALA A 138 -9.29 -1.36 -8.95
N LEU A 139 -8.71 -0.26 -9.42
CA LEU A 139 -7.80 0.56 -8.62
C LEU A 139 -8.52 1.23 -7.44
N VAL A 140 -9.74 1.73 -7.64
CA VAL A 140 -10.55 2.33 -6.56
C VAL A 140 -10.94 1.27 -5.54
N VAL A 141 -11.50 0.13 -5.98
CA VAL A 141 -11.89 -0.97 -5.08
C VAL A 141 -10.69 -1.49 -4.30
N SER A 142 -9.55 -1.67 -4.94
CA SER A 142 -8.32 -2.07 -4.26
C SER A 142 -7.84 -1.02 -3.25
N GLY A 143 -7.90 0.27 -3.59
CA GLY A 143 -7.53 1.36 -2.70
C GLY A 143 -8.41 1.42 -1.45
N VAL A 144 -9.73 1.30 -1.63
CA VAL A 144 -10.71 1.23 -0.53
C VAL A 144 -10.43 0.01 0.34
N TRP A 145 -10.26 -1.17 -0.26
CA TRP A 145 -9.92 -2.39 0.48
C TRP A 145 -8.64 -2.24 1.29
N ASN A 146 -7.56 -1.71 0.69
CA ASN A 146 -6.28 -1.54 1.36
C ASN A 146 -6.38 -0.57 2.55
N THR A 147 -7.14 0.51 2.39
CA THR A 147 -7.36 1.48 3.47
C THR A 147 -8.19 0.88 4.59
N PHE A 148 -9.25 0.14 4.24
CA PHE A 148 -10.08 -0.57 5.20
C PHE A 148 -9.28 -1.61 6.00
N VAL A 149 -8.41 -2.38 5.37
CA VAL A 149 -7.56 -3.35 6.08
C VAL A 149 -6.55 -2.62 6.98
N LYS A 150 -5.86 -1.59 6.48
CA LYS A 150 -4.85 -0.85 7.26
C LYS A 150 -5.42 -0.17 8.50
N LEU A 151 -6.63 0.35 8.42
CA LEU A 151 -7.29 1.05 9.53
C LEU A 151 -8.17 0.12 10.36
N GLY A 152 -8.83 -0.84 9.72
CA GLY A 152 -9.73 -1.80 10.36
C GLY A 152 -8.99 -2.86 11.17
N MET A 153 -7.83 -3.34 10.72
CA MET A 153 -7.06 -4.35 11.46
C MET A 153 -6.66 -3.88 12.86
N PRO A 154 -6.09 -2.67 13.06
CA PRO A 154 -5.85 -2.12 14.39
C PRO A 154 -7.13 -2.01 15.24
N VAL A 155 -8.24 -1.57 14.67
CA VAL A 155 -9.53 -1.46 15.39
C VAL A 155 -10.01 -2.83 15.86
N VAL A 156 -9.95 -3.85 15.00
CA VAL A 156 -10.29 -5.24 15.36
C VAL A 156 -9.35 -5.76 16.43
N ALA A 157 -8.03 -5.52 16.32
CA ALA A 157 -7.06 -5.92 17.32
C ALA A 157 -7.35 -5.29 18.69
N LEU A 158 -7.71 -4.00 18.72
CA LEU A 158 -8.05 -3.30 19.96
C LEU A 158 -9.38 -3.78 20.55
N ALA A 159 -10.38 -4.09 19.72
CA ALA A 159 -11.61 -4.71 20.18
C ALA A 159 -11.35 -6.07 20.83
N LEU A 160 -10.53 -6.92 20.20
CA LEU A 160 -10.12 -8.21 20.77
C LEU A 160 -9.33 -8.04 22.07
N LEU A 161 -8.44 -7.05 22.16
CA LEU A 161 -7.69 -6.74 23.37
C LEU A 161 -8.61 -6.28 24.52
N ALA A 162 -9.64 -5.50 24.22
CA ALA A 162 -10.65 -5.11 25.19
C ALA A 162 -11.47 -6.31 25.69
N PHE A 163 -11.82 -7.25 24.80
CA PHE A 163 -12.45 -8.52 25.19
C PHE A 163 -11.53 -9.41 26.04
N ALA A 164 -10.21 -9.36 25.82
CA ALA A 164 -9.23 -10.10 26.60
C ALA A 164 -8.99 -9.53 28.02
N GLY A 165 -9.50 -8.33 28.32
CA GLY A 165 -9.41 -7.70 29.65
C GLY A 165 -8.17 -6.82 29.86
N ASP A 166 -7.30 -6.67 28.86
CA ASP A 166 -6.04 -5.91 28.93
C ASP A 166 -6.13 -4.49 28.34
N ALA A 167 -7.35 -3.94 28.18
CA ALA A 167 -7.54 -2.60 27.64
C ALA A 167 -7.32 -1.49 28.69
N ASN A 168 -6.36 -0.61 28.44
CA ASN A 168 -6.15 0.65 29.17
C ASN A 168 -6.78 1.85 28.43
N ALA A 169 -7.06 2.95 29.13
CA ALA A 169 -7.70 4.16 28.57
C ALA A 169 -7.00 4.70 27.31
N GLY A 170 -5.67 4.63 27.25
CA GLY A 170 -4.89 5.05 26.07
C GLY A 170 -5.09 4.16 24.82
N LEU A 171 -5.37 2.86 25.02
CA LEU A 171 -5.70 1.94 23.93
C LEU A 171 -7.12 2.19 23.40
N VAL A 172 -8.05 2.57 24.29
CA VAL A 172 -9.42 2.94 23.91
C VAL A 172 -9.43 4.23 23.10
N THR A 173 -8.66 5.25 23.47
CA THR A 173 -8.53 6.48 22.67
C THR A 173 -7.90 6.21 21.29
N ALA A 174 -6.84 5.39 21.24
CA ALA A 174 -6.23 4.98 19.96
C ALA A 174 -7.22 4.19 19.08
N ALA A 175 -8.10 3.39 19.69
CA ALA A 175 -9.16 2.67 18.97
C ALA A 175 -10.18 3.63 18.36
N LEU A 176 -10.63 4.64 19.13
CA LEU A 176 -11.57 5.64 18.65
C LEU A 176 -10.98 6.49 17.52
N ASP A 177 -9.70 6.88 17.62
CA ASP A 177 -8.99 7.58 16.55
C ASP A 177 -8.88 6.70 15.29
N GLY A 178 -8.57 5.41 15.45
CA GLY A 178 -8.54 4.44 14.36
C GLY A 178 -9.90 4.28 13.67
N VAL A 179 -10.99 4.22 14.44
CA VAL A 179 -12.37 4.20 13.92
C VAL A 179 -12.69 5.50 13.19
N GLY A 180 -12.31 6.66 13.74
CA GLY A 180 -12.51 7.96 13.11
C GLY A 180 -11.80 8.06 11.76
N MET A 181 -10.54 7.63 11.68
CA MET A 181 -9.80 7.54 10.42
C MET A 181 -10.45 6.57 9.44
N LEU A 182 -10.95 5.43 9.90
CA LEU A 182 -11.63 4.46 9.04
C LEU A 182 -12.89 5.07 8.42
N VAL A 183 -13.73 5.74 9.22
CA VAL A 183 -14.94 6.42 8.72
C VAL A 183 -14.58 7.54 7.73
N ALA A 184 -13.56 8.33 8.03
CA ALA A 184 -13.07 9.38 7.13
C ALA A 184 -12.50 8.84 5.81
N SER A 185 -12.07 7.57 5.75
CA SER A 185 -11.57 6.97 4.52
C SER A 185 -12.66 6.50 3.55
N VAL A 186 -13.90 6.36 4.04
CA VAL A 186 -15.04 5.89 3.26
C VAL A 186 -15.83 7.05 2.63
N VAL A 187 -15.73 8.26 3.21
CA VAL A 187 -16.43 9.48 2.81
C VAL A 187 -15.53 10.38 1.97
#